data_AF-A0A0F6QYN0-F1
#
_entry.id   AF-A0A0F6QYN0-F1
#
_cell.length_a   1.000
_cell.length_b   1.000
_cell.length_c   1.000
_cell.angle_alpha   90.00
_cell.angle_beta   90.00
_cell.angle_gamma   90.00
#
_symmetry.space_group_name_H-M   'P 1'
#
loop_
_entity.id
_entity.type
_entity.pdbx_description
1 polymer ?
#
loop_
_entity_poly.entity_id
_entity_poly.type
_entity_poly.pdbx_seq_one_letter_code
_entity_poly.pdbx_strand_id
1 'polypeptide(L)'
;MLEPVKQGSLLHPEAARSVFWETESEVTDPAFEKEAWLSATLLNFGDCGFTIGDEATIFFCRREDAPGAQKLPTAPVSEDAEILSSLFIKSNRAERGLEAVLIDAVLMNLTNRGSTAIEAFGYYGEPREAQDFLGHKPGRIGLLKVEHLKGAGFEVVADHPVLPRLRLELPPAHDLLSAAAVDDVLAKAFA
;
A
#
# COMPACT_ATOMS: atom_id res chain seq x y z
N MET A 1 -2.40 -2.32 19.61
CA MET A 1 -3.35 -1.29 19.14
C MET A 1 -2.86 -0.83 17.79
N LEU A 2 -3.77 -0.49 16.86
CA LEU A 2 -3.40 0.07 15.57
C LEU A 2 -2.94 1.52 15.75
N GLU A 3 -1.80 1.88 15.18
CA GLU A 3 -1.26 3.24 15.24
C GLU A 3 -0.49 3.63 13.97
N PRO A 4 -0.45 4.92 13.60
CA PRO A 4 0.43 5.40 12.54
C PRO A 4 1.90 5.13 12.89
N VAL A 5 2.70 4.78 11.88
CA VAL A 5 4.15 4.65 12.04
C VAL A 5 4.78 6.02 12.31
N LYS A 6 5.66 6.06 13.31
CA LYS A 6 6.45 7.21 13.72
C LYS A 6 7.90 6.77 13.93
N GLN A 7 8.79 7.73 14.10
CA GLN A 7 10.18 7.42 14.46
C GLN A 7 10.23 6.64 15.78
N GLY A 8 10.88 5.48 15.78
CA GLY A 8 10.94 4.58 16.92
C GLY A 8 9.68 3.74 17.17
N SER A 9 8.70 3.74 16.26
CA SER A 9 7.57 2.81 16.33
C SER A 9 8.05 1.36 16.33
N LEU A 10 7.37 0.50 17.10
CA LEU A 10 7.59 -0.93 17.01
C LEU A 10 6.96 -1.45 15.70
N LEU A 11 7.78 -2.03 14.83
CA LEU A 11 7.37 -2.55 13.53
C LEU A 11 7.46 -4.07 13.49
N HIS A 12 6.75 -4.68 12.55
CA HIS A 12 6.97 -6.08 12.19
C HIS A 12 8.45 -6.29 11.81
N PRO A 13 9.13 -7.34 12.29
CA PRO A 13 10.58 -7.50 12.11
C PRO A 13 11.05 -7.54 10.64
N GLU A 14 10.28 -8.17 9.74
CA GLU A 14 10.58 -8.13 8.30
C GLU A 14 10.29 -6.75 7.70
N ALA A 15 9.28 -6.04 8.20
CA ALA A 15 8.94 -4.70 7.72
C ALA A 15 10.03 -3.69 8.08
N ALA A 16 10.70 -3.87 9.22
CA ALA A 16 11.84 -3.05 9.65
C ALA A 16 13.15 -3.29 8.86
N ARG A 17 13.17 -4.28 7.95
CA ARG A 17 14.39 -4.70 7.23
C ARG A 17 14.20 -4.89 5.73
N SER A 18 12.98 -5.12 5.27
CA SER A 18 12.67 -5.21 3.85
C SER A 18 12.82 -3.83 3.23
N VAL A 19 13.70 -3.74 2.23
CA VAL A 19 14.02 -2.53 1.47
C VAL A 19 13.73 -2.66 -0.02
N PHE A 20 12.99 -3.71 -0.42
CA PHE A 20 12.73 -4.02 -1.82
C PHE A 20 12.11 -2.83 -2.57
N TRP A 21 11.18 -2.13 -1.91
CA TRP A 21 10.43 -1.00 -2.49
C TRP A 21 11.24 0.30 -2.40
N GLU A 22 11.99 0.46 -1.33
CA GLU A 22 12.69 1.67 -0.93
C GLU A 22 13.99 1.89 -1.73
N THR A 23 14.58 0.82 -2.29
CA THR A 23 15.88 0.89 -2.97
C THR A 23 15.85 0.25 -4.35
N GLU A 24 16.65 0.80 -5.28
CA GLU A 24 16.84 0.24 -6.62
C GLU A 24 17.80 -0.96 -6.63
N SER A 25 18.79 -0.95 -5.74
CA SER A 25 19.84 -1.96 -5.67
C SER A 25 19.90 -2.66 -4.32
N GLU A 26 20.68 -3.73 -4.26
CA GLU A 26 21.06 -4.34 -2.98
C GLU A 26 21.83 -3.33 -2.10
N VAL A 27 21.67 -3.49 -0.79
CA VAL A 27 22.26 -2.61 0.22
C VAL A 27 22.93 -3.42 1.32
N THR A 28 23.97 -2.85 1.93
CA THR A 28 24.76 -3.53 2.97
C THR A 28 24.01 -3.62 4.30
N ASP A 29 23.27 -2.57 4.68
CA ASP A 29 22.50 -2.54 5.93
C ASP A 29 21.02 -2.19 5.66
N PRO A 30 20.18 -3.21 5.39
CA PRO A 30 18.77 -2.99 5.10
C PRO A 30 17.98 -2.33 6.24
N ALA A 31 18.37 -2.53 7.51
CA ALA A 31 17.65 -1.88 8.61
C ALA A 31 17.96 -0.38 8.64
N PHE A 32 19.23 -0.01 8.43
CA PHE A 32 19.61 1.39 8.33
C PHE A 32 18.92 2.09 7.17
N GLU A 33 18.91 1.48 5.97
CA GLU A 33 18.25 2.05 4.79
C GLU A 33 16.73 2.18 5.00
N LYS A 34 16.09 1.21 5.66
CA LYS A 34 14.67 1.30 6.00
C LYS A 34 14.37 2.45 6.97
N GLU A 35 15.20 2.66 7.99
CA GLU A 35 15.07 3.79 8.93
C GLU A 35 15.33 5.14 8.26
N ALA A 36 16.29 5.21 7.33
CA ALA A 36 16.57 6.41 6.54
C ALA A 36 15.39 6.75 5.65
N TRP A 37 14.83 5.76 4.94
CA TRP A 37 13.62 5.91 4.14
C TRP A 37 12.42 6.35 4.99
N LEU A 38 12.20 5.72 6.16
CA LEU A 38 11.12 6.11 7.07
C LEU A 38 11.25 7.57 7.50
N SER A 39 12.46 7.99 7.88
CA SER A 39 12.72 9.36 8.33
C SER A 39 12.46 10.38 7.22
N ALA A 40 12.92 10.10 6.00
CA ALA A 40 12.71 10.97 4.84
C ALA A 40 11.22 11.03 4.45
N THR A 41 10.56 9.87 4.40
CA THR A 41 9.15 9.77 4.00
C THR A 41 8.23 10.43 5.02
N LEU A 42 8.45 10.21 6.32
CA LEU A 42 7.68 10.88 7.38
C LEU A 42 7.78 12.42 7.29
N LEU A 43 8.94 12.95 6.90
CA LEU A 43 9.15 14.39 6.73
C LEU A 43 8.46 14.95 5.48
N ASN A 44 8.53 14.22 4.36
CA ASN A 44 8.10 14.72 3.04
C ASN A 44 6.64 14.37 2.70
N PHE A 45 6.13 13.25 3.23
CA PHE A 45 4.84 12.66 2.90
C PHE A 45 3.88 12.59 4.10
N GLY A 46 4.39 12.66 5.34
CA GLY A 46 3.59 12.45 6.56
C GLY A 46 3.48 10.97 6.90
N ASP A 47 2.40 10.53 7.60
CA ASP A 47 2.30 9.10 7.96
C ASP A 47 2.38 8.25 6.69
N CYS A 48 3.33 7.31 6.68
CA CYS A 48 3.66 6.46 5.55
C CYS A 48 3.37 4.98 5.84
N GLY A 49 2.67 4.70 6.93
CA GLY A 49 2.32 3.35 7.32
C GLY A 49 1.52 3.28 8.61
N PHE A 50 1.00 2.08 8.89
CA PHE A 50 0.33 1.74 10.14
C PHE A 50 0.91 0.45 10.70
N THR A 51 0.92 0.35 12.02
CA THR A 51 1.47 -0.82 12.72
C THR A 51 0.58 -1.26 13.89
N ILE A 52 0.67 -2.54 14.24
CA ILE A 52 0.04 -3.13 15.43
C ILE A 52 1.16 -3.77 16.25
N GLY A 53 1.94 -2.93 16.95
CA GLY A 53 3.19 -3.38 17.58
C GLY A 53 4.09 -4.09 16.56
N ASP A 54 4.71 -5.20 16.96
CA ASP A 54 5.52 -6.01 16.04
C ASP A 54 4.72 -7.09 15.29
N GLU A 55 3.39 -7.13 15.46
CA GLU A 55 2.54 -8.20 14.91
C GLU A 55 2.23 -7.99 13.44
N ALA A 56 2.04 -6.74 13.02
CA ALA A 56 1.75 -6.39 11.64
C ALA A 56 2.10 -4.94 11.31
N THR A 57 2.54 -4.69 10.07
CA THR A 57 2.89 -3.36 9.57
C THR A 57 2.53 -3.26 8.10
N ILE A 58 1.89 -2.15 7.71
CA ILE A 58 1.58 -1.79 6.33
C ILE A 58 2.28 -0.47 5.98
N PHE A 59 2.83 -0.36 4.78
CA PHE A 59 3.48 0.86 4.28
C PHE A 59 2.86 1.34 2.98
N PHE A 60 2.82 2.66 2.83
CA PHE A 60 2.37 3.37 1.65
C PHE A 60 3.14 4.69 1.52
N CYS A 61 3.34 5.16 0.30
CA CYS A 61 4.14 6.35 0.02
C CYS A 61 3.83 6.89 -1.38
N ARG A 62 4.54 7.94 -1.80
CA ARG A 62 4.50 8.40 -3.19
C ARG A 62 5.21 7.42 -4.11
N ARG A 63 4.86 7.44 -5.39
CA ARG A 63 5.51 6.60 -6.40
C ARG A 63 7.03 6.82 -6.47
N GLU A 64 7.52 8.04 -6.21
CA GLU A 64 8.95 8.38 -6.24
C GLU A 64 9.70 7.86 -5.02
N ASP A 65 9.02 7.64 -3.90
CA ASP A 65 9.59 7.11 -2.67
C ASP A 65 9.66 5.57 -2.67
N ALA A 66 9.17 4.91 -3.74
CA ALA A 66 9.24 3.47 -3.94
C ALA A 66 9.96 3.10 -5.25
N PRO A 67 11.23 3.48 -5.45
CA PRO A 67 11.94 3.25 -6.70
C PRO A 67 12.08 1.75 -7.05
N GLY A 68 12.03 0.88 -6.05
CA GLY A 68 12.01 -0.57 -6.23
C GLY A 68 10.80 -1.11 -7.02
N ALA A 69 9.70 -0.36 -7.08
CA ALA A 69 8.52 -0.72 -7.86
C ALA A 69 8.83 -0.86 -9.37
N GLN A 70 9.86 -0.17 -9.87
CA GLN A 70 10.29 -0.24 -11.28
C GLN A 70 10.80 -1.65 -11.69
N LYS A 71 11.09 -2.51 -10.72
CA LYS A 71 11.47 -3.91 -10.96
C LYS A 71 10.27 -4.79 -11.35
N LEU A 72 9.04 -4.31 -11.17
CA LEU A 72 7.83 -5.09 -11.40
C LEU A 72 7.30 -4.96 -12.83
N PRO A 73 6.71 -6.02 -13.40
CA PRO A 73 6.42 -6.10 -14.85
C PRO A 73 5.32 -5.14 -15.33
N THR A 74 4.50 -4.64 -14.40
CA THR A 74 3.35 -3.77 -14.68
C THR A 74 3.58 -2.32 -14.23
N ALA A 75 4.83 -1.98 -13.88
CA ALA A 75 5.28 -0.61 -13.63
C ALA A 75 5.30 0.24 -14.93
N PRO A 76 5.28 1.58 -14.85
CA PRO A 76 5.24 2.40 -13.63
C PRO A 76 3.85 2.48 -13.00
N VAL A 77 3.81 2.84 -11.72
CA VAL A 77 2.60 3.35 -11.04
C VAL A 77 2.16 4.65 -11.70
N SER A 78 0.84 4.86 -11.79
CA SER A 78 0.27 6.07 -12.42
C SER A 78 0.69 7.34 -11.67
N GLU A 79 0.83 8.46 -12.38
CA GLU A 79 1.36 9.71 -11.80
C GLU A 79 0.47 10.29 -10.68
N ASP A 80 -0.82 9.98 -10.71
CA ASP A 80 -1.85 10.44 -9.78
C ASP A 80 -2.13 9.45 -8.64
N ALA A 81 -1.36 8.35 -8.54
CA ALA A 81 -1.58 7.31 -7.55
C ALA A 81 -0.47 7.29 -6.50
N GLU A 82 -0.89 7.19 -5.24
CA GLU A 82 -0.01 6.75 -4.16
C GLU A 82 0.21 5.24 -4.26
N ILE A 83 1.34 4.73 -3.80
CA ILE A 83 1.62 3.29 -3.79
C ILE A 83 1.35 2.71 -2.41
N LEU A 84 0.52 1.67 -2.35
CA LEU A 84 0.49 0.73 -1.23
C LEU A 84 1.60 -0.31 -1.46
N SER A 85 2.75 -0.11 -0.80
CA SER A 85 3.98 -0.82 -1.14
C SER A 85 4.05 -2.20 -0.49
N SER A 86 3.79 -2.31 0.81
CA SER A 86 4.01 -3.57 1.52
C SER A 86 3.08 -3.78 2.70
N LEU A 87 2.74 -5.06 2.95
CA LEU A 87 2.01 -5.53 4.11
C LEU A 87 2.71 -6.75 4.70
N PHE A 88 3.04 -6.66 5.98
CA PHE A 88 3.65 -7.75 6.75
C PHE A 88 2.75 -8.08 7.94
N ILE A 89 2.47 -9.37 8.13
CA ILE A 89 1.68 -9.90 9.25
C ILE A 89 2.37 -11.16 9.74
N LYS A 90 2.56 -11.31 11.06
CA LYS A 90 3.08 -12.54 11.64
C LYS A 90 2.18 -13.72 11.26
N SER A 91 2.78 -14.86 10.94
CA SER A 91 2.06 -16.04 10.44
C SER A 91 0.96 -16.56 11.37
N ASN A 92 1.11 -16.41 12.70
CA ASN A 92 0.08 -16.77 13.68
C ASN A 92 -1.12 -15.80 13.74
N ARG A 93 -1.02 -14.66 13.03
CA ARG A 93 -2.05 -13.61 12.92
C ARG A 93 -2.63 -13.46 11.51
N ALA A 94 -1.97 -14.02 10.50
CA ALA A 94 -2.43 -13.98 9.11
C ALA A 94 -3.84 -14.57 8.95
N GLU A 95 -4.59 -14.08 7.97
CA GLU A 95 -5.94 -14.53 7.61
C GLU A 95 -6.97 -14.36 8.75
N ARG A 96 -6.70 -13.45 9.70
CA ARG A 96 -7.61 -13.08 10.79
C ARG A 96 -8.26 -11.72 10.59
N GLY A 97 -8.17 -11.16 9.39
CA GLY A 97 -8.74 -9.86 9.02
C GLY A 97 -7.85 -8.67 9.36
N LEU A 98 -6.61 -8.88 9.80
CA LEU A 98 -5.67 -7.78 10.02
C LEU A 98 -5.29 -7.09 8.71
N GLU A 99 -5.28 -7.84 7.61
CA GLU A 99 -5.08 -7.34 6.26
C GLU A 99 -6.10 -6.24 5.94
N ALA A 100 -7.38 -6.54 6.13
CA ALA A 100 -8.47 -5.60 5.89
C ALA A 100 -8.38 -4.38 6.82
N VAL A 101 -8.15 -4.59 8.11
CA VAL A 101 -8.00 -3.49 9.09
C VAL A 101 -6.87 -2.54 8.73
N LEU A 102 -5.72 -3.07 8.29
CA LEU A 102 -4.57 -2.25 7.91
C LEU A 102 -4.79 -1.53 6.59
N ILE A 103 -5.39 -2.20 5.60
CA ILE A 103 -5.74 -1.57 4.32
C ILE A 103 -6.76 -0.45 4.55
N ASP A 104 -7.82 -0.68 5.32
CA ASP A 104 -8.83 0.34 5.66
C ASP A 104 -8.21 1.56 6.34
N ALA A 105 -7.22 1.37 7.20
CA ALA A 105 -6.48 2.47 7.83
C ALA A 105 -5.73 3.32 6.79
N VAL A 106 -5.10 2.68 5.80
CA VAL A 106 -4.46 3.36 4.67
C VAL A 106 -5.50 4.11 3.82
N LEU A 107 -6.61 3.46 3.46
CA LEU A 107 -7.67 4.07 2.67
C LEU A 107 -8.22 5.32 3.36
N MET A 108 -8.57 5.23 4.64
CA MET A 108 -9.08 6.36 5.42
C MET A 108 -8.06 7.50 5.49
N ASN A 109 -6.79 7.17 5.70
CA ASN A 109 -5.72 8.16 5.80
C ASN A 109 -5.52 8.92 4.49
N LEU A 110 -5.39 8.21 3.37
CA LEU A 110 -5.13 8.82 2.06
C LEU A 110 -6.37 9.56 1.53
N THR A 111 -7.59 9.05 1.78
CA THR A 111 -8.84 9.77 1.49
C THR A 111 -8.87 11.11 2.22
N ASN A 112 -8.59 11.14 3.52
CA ASN A 112 -8.63 12.37 4.33
C ASN A 112 -7.56 13.39 3.93
N ARG A 113 -6.49 12.97 3.24
CA ARG A 113 -5.44 13.85 2.73
C ARG A 113 -5.70 14.31 1.29
N GLY A 114 -6.76 13.81 0.65
CA GLY A 114 -7.14 14.17 -0.71
C GLY A 114 -6.33 13.50 -1.80
N SER A 115 -5.73 12.34 -1.53
CA SER A 115 -5.17 11.48 -2.58
C SER A 115 -6.29 11.02 -3.52
N THR A 116 -5.97 10.93 -4.81
CA THR A 116 -6.92 10.59 -5.88
C THR A 116 -7.08 9.09 -6.05
N ALA A 117 -5.97 8.35 -5.98
CA ALA A 117 -5.99 6.91 -6.14
C ALA A 117 -4.85 6.24 -5.37
N ILE A 118 -5.02 4.94 -5.16
CA ILE A 118 -3.98 4.07 -4.62
C ILE A 118 -3.74 2.95 -5.62
N GLU A 119 -2.49 2.67 -5.90
CA GLU A 119 -2.09 1.50 -6.67
C GLU A 119 -1.24 0.55 -5.85
N ALA A 120 -1.38 -0.73 -6.15
CA ALA A 120 -0.65 -1.80 -5.49
C ALA A 120 -0.30 -2.89 -6.50
N PHE A 121 0.84 -3.53 -6.30
CA PHE A 121 1.17 -4.76 -7.02
C PHE A 121 0.73 -5.94 -6.18
N GLY A 122 0.06 -6.89 -6.82
CA GLY A 122 -0.39 -8.13 -6.18
C GLY A 122 0.32 -9.34 -6.74
N TYR A 123 0.11 -10.50 -6.12
CA TYR A 123 0.32 -11.80 -6.77
C TYR A 123 -0.93 -12.67 -6.73
N TYR A 124 -1.11 -13.48 -7.77
CA TYR A 124 -2.16 -14.49 -7.83
C TYR A 124 -1.73 -15.80 -7.16
N GLY A 125 -2.71 -16.56 -6.66
CA GLY A 125 -2.53 -17.96 -6.28
C GLY A 125 -1.45 -18.20 -5.21
N GLU A 126 -0.66 -19.24 -5.42
CA GLU A 126 0.33 -19.72 -4.45
C GLU A 126 1.61 -18.87 -4.48
N PRO A 127 2.23 -18.54 -3.32
CA PRO A 127 3.44 -17.72 -3.25
C PRO A 127 4.64 -18.25 -4.04
N ARG A 128 4.65 -19.53 -4.42
CA ARG A 128 5.74 -20.17 -5.18
C ARG A 128 5.87 -19.61 -6.59
N GLU A 129 4.76 -19.40 -7.29
CA GLU A 129 4.80 -18.89 -8.67
C GLU A 129 5.36 -17.46 -8.71
N ALA A 130 4.92 -16.62 -7.77
CA ALA A 130 5.46 -15.28 -7.59
C ALA A 130 6.93 -15.30 -7.16
N GLN A 131 7.33 -16.24 -6.30
CA GLN A 131 8.72 -16.40 -5.90
C GLN A 131 9.63 -16.73 -7.10
N ASP A 132 9.19 -17.64 -7.97
CA ASP A 132 9.97 -18.07 -9.13
C ASP A 132 10.19 -16.91 -10.11
N PHE A 133 9.21 -16.02 -10.26
CA PHE A 133 9.34 -14.80 -11.07
C PHE A 133 10.20 -13.72 -10.39
N LEU A 134 9.97 -13.45 -9.11
CA LEU A 134 10.62 -12.35 -8.37
C LEU A 134 12.07 -12.66 -7.98
N GLY A 135 12.45 -13.93 -7.86
CA GLY A 135 13.66 -14.35 -7.16
C GLY A 135 13.60 -14.15 -5.64
N HIS A 136 12.50 -13.60 -5.13
CA HIS A 136 12.25 -13.35 -3.71
C HIS A 136 10.90 -13.91 -3.29
N LYS A 137 10.80 -14.43 -2.07
CA LYS A 137 9.50 -14.83 -1.51
C LYS A 137 8.59 -13.58 -1.39
N PRO A 138 7.33 -13.60 -1.86
CA PRO A 138 6.42 -12.46 -1.73
C PRO A 138 6.34 -11.88 -0.31
N GLY A 139 6.27 -12.75 0.70
CA GLY A 139 6.23 -12.35 2.11
C GLY A 139 7.52 -11.70 2.65
N ARG A 140 8.67 -11.84 1.95
CA ARG A 140 9.92 -11.15 2.31
C ARG A 140 9.93 -9.69 1.88
N ILE A 141 9.12 -9.35 0.89
CA ILE A 141 8.99 -7.98 0.37
C ILE A 141 7.62 -7.37 0.72
N GLY A 142 6.80 -8.10 1.48
CA GLY A 142 5.45 -7.67 1.88
C GLY A 142 4.47 -7.53 0.70
N LEU A 143 4.69 -8.25 -0.40
CA LEU A 143 3.79 -8.22 -1.55
C LEU A 143 2.45 -8.84 -1.19
N LEU A 144 1.35 -8.18 -1.56
CA LEU A 144 -0.01 -8.58 -1.20
C LEU A 144 -0.59 -9.63 -2.15
N LYS A 145 -1.46 -10.50 -1.64
CA LYS A 145 -2.32 -11.33 -2.50
C LYS A 145 -3.33 -10.43 -3.20
N VAL A 146 -3.61 -10.72 -4.47
CA VAL A 146 -4.68 -10.06 -5.24
C VAL A 146 -6.03 -10.15 -4.53
N GLU A 147 -6.31 -11.26 -3.85
CA GLU A 147 -7.56 -11.48 -3.11
C GLU A 147 -7.77 -10.45 -1.98
N HIS A 148 -6.70 -10.09 -1.26
CA HIS A 148 -6.78 -9.08 -0.20
C HIS A 148 -7.04 -7.70 -0.76
N LEU A 149 -6.38 -7.36 -1.88
CA LEU A 149 -6.57 -6.08 -2.57
C LEU A 149 -7.99 -5.98 -3.15
N LYS A 150 -8.47 -7.02 -3.84
CA LYS A 150 -9.85 -7.07 -4.37
C LYS A 150 -10.89 -7.02 -3.26
N GLY A 151 -10.64 -7.67 -2.13
CA GLY A 151 -11.50 -7.59 -0.95
C GLY A 151 -11.66 -6.17 -0.39
N ALA A 152 -10.65 -5.31 -0.59
CA ALA A 152 -10.68 -3.91 -0.23
C ALA A 152 -11.21 -2.98 -1.34
N GLY A 153 -11.60 -3.52 -2.50
CA GLY A 153 -12.17 -2.75 -3.62
C GLY A 153 -11.19 -2.35 -4.72
N PHE A 154 -9.95 -2.86 -4.70
CA PHE A 154 -9.01 -2.63 -5.80
C PHE A 154 -9.40 -3.42 -7.05
N GLU A 155 -9.23 -2.81 -8.21
CA GLU A 155 -9.46 -3.42 -9.52
C GLU A 155 -8.16 -3.57 -10.30
N VAL A 156 -8.05 -4.60 -11.14
CA VAL A 156 -6.86 -4.82 -11.97
C VAL A 156 -6.85 -3.78 -13.10
N VAL A 157 -5.83 -2.94 -13.15
CA VAL A 157 -5.65 -1.91 -14.20
C VAL A 157 -4.55 -2.25 -15.19
N ALA A 158 -3.59 -3.08 -14.80
CA ALA A 158 -2.60 -3.66 -15.70
C ALA A 158 -2.39 -5.12 -15.31
N ASP A 159 -2.83 -6.04 -16.18
CA ASP A 159 -2.77 -7.47 -15.89
C ASP A 159 -1.40 -8.07 -16.24
N HIS A 160 -0.95 -9.00 -15.41
CA HIS A 160 0.21 -9.85 -15.66
C HIS A 160 -0.08 -11.21 -15.00
N PRO A 161 0.25 -12.34 -15.65
CA PRO A 161 -0.17 -13.67 -15.17
C PRO A 161 0.23 -14.00 -13.73
N VAL A 162 1.29 -13.36 -13.22
CA VAL A 162 1.80 -13.59 -11.87
C VAL A 162 1.66 -12.35 -10.97
N LEU A 163 1.84 -11.15 -11.52
CA LEU A 163 2.11 -9.92 -10.78
C LEU A 163 1.34 -8.71 -11.34
N PRO A 164 -0.01 -8.72 -11.29
CA PRO A 164 -0.81 -7.62 -11.79
C PRO A 164 -0.62 -6.35 -10.94
N ARG A 165 -0.88 -5.20 -11.56
CA ARG A 165 -1.06 -3.92 -10.85
C ARG A 165 -2.55 -3.63 -10.73
N LEU A 166 -2.95 -3.27 -9.51
CA LEU A 166 -4.31 -2.94 -9.16
C LEU A 166 -4.41 -1.50 -8.71
N ARG A 167 -5.59 -0.91 -8.86
CA ARG A 167 -5.91 0.47 -8.51
C ARG A 167 -7.22 0.54 -7.75
N LEU A 168 -7.29 1.47 -6.82
CA LEU A 168 -8.50 1.90 -6.15
C LEU A 168 -8.61 3.41 -6.29
N GLU A 169 -9.71 3.88 -6.89
CA GLU A 169 -10.03 5.31 -6.94
C GLU A 169 -10.59 5.73 -5.57
N LEU A 170 -10.01 6.78 -5.00
CA LEU A 170 -10.46 7.32 -3.72
C LEU A 170 -11.55 8.37 -3.95
N PRO A 171 -12.56 8.44 -3.06
CA PRO A 171 -13.51 9.53 -3.11
C PRO A 171 -12.81 10.87 -2.76
N PRO A 172 -13.32 12.01 -3.25
CA PRO A 172 -12.82 13.31 -2.84
C PRO A 172 -12.85 13.46 -1.31
N ALA A 173 -11.82 14.10 -0.72
CA ALA A 173 -11.68 14.30 0.73
C ALA A 173 -12.90 14.95 1.42
N HIS A 174 -13.77 15.58 0.63
CA HIS A 174 -14.99 16.22 1.09
C HIS A 174 -16.16 15.95 0.13
N ASP A 175 -16.73 14.75 0.18
CA ASP A 175 -18.11 14.54 -0.29
C ASP A 175 -19.10 14.68 0.89
N LEU A 176 -18.96 15.74 1.68
CA LEU A 176 -20.15 16.35 2.24
C LEU A 176 -20.76 17.12 1.09
N LEU A 177 -21.69 16.49 0.37
CA LEU A 177 -22.61 17.20 -0.51
C LEU A 177 -23.09 18.44 0.24
N SER A 178 -22.55 19.61 -0.10
CA SER A 178 -23.20 20.85 0.31
C SER A 178 -24.64 20.79 -0.22
N ALA A 179 -25.61 21.36 0.50
CA ALA A 179 -27.01 21.31 0.06
C ALA A 179 -27.18 21.71 -1.42
N ALA A 180 -26.34 22.63 -1.90
CA ALA A 180 -26.28 23.05 -3.30
C ALA A 180 -25.88 21.93 -4.29
N ALA A 181 -24.98 21.01 -3.92
CA ALA A 181 -24.60 19.88 -4.76
C ALA A 181 -25.71 18.80 -4.81
N VAL A 182 -26.49 18.66 -3.74
CA VAL A 182 -27.68 17.78 -3.72
C VAL A 182 -28.75 18.31 -4.67
N ASP A 183 -29.01 19.61 -4.63
CA ASP A 183 -30.03 20.25 -5.47
C ASP A 183 -29.72 20.11 -6.96
N ASP A 184 -28.45 20.20 -7.35
CA ASP A 184 -28.00 20.07 -8.74
C ASP A 184 -28.13 18.62 -9.27
N VAL A 185 -27.88 17.63 -8.42
CA VAL A 185 -28.08 16.20 -8.77
C VAL A 185 -29.57 15.87 -8.84
N LEU A 186 -30.38 16.37 -7.91
CA LEU A 186 -31.84 16.16 -7.93
C LEU A 186 -32.50 16.85 -9.12
N ALA A 187 -32.10 18.08 -9.47
CA ALA A 187 -32.63 18.80 -10.62
C ALA A 187 -32.38 18.06 -11.95
N LYS A 188 -31.23 17.38 -12.10
CA LYS A 188 -30.92 16.56 -13.27
C LYS A 188 -31.67 15.23 -13.30
N ALA A 189 -32.05 14.68 -12.14
CA ALA A 189 -32.78 13.42 -12.05
C ALA A 189 -34.28 13.55 -12.31
N PHE A 190 -34.84 14.75 -12.16
CA PHE A 190 -36.27 15.05 -12.35
C PHE A 190 -36.58 15.91 -13.59
N ALA A 191 -35.60 16.15 -14.46
CA ALA A 191 -35.76 16.79 -15.77
C ALA A 191 -35.87 15.74 -16.88
#